data_AF-A0A2N5C8I2-F1
#
_entry.id   AF-A0A2N5C8I2-F1
#
_cell.length_a   1.000
_cell.length_b   1.000
_cell.length_c   1.000
_cell.angle_alpha   90.00
_cell.angle_beta   90.00
_cell.angle_gamma   90.00
#
_symmetry.space_group_name_H-M   'P 1'
#
loop_
_entity.id
_entity.type
_entity.pdbx_description
1 polymer ?
#
loop_
_entity_poly.entity_id
_entity_poly.type
_entity_poly.pdbx_seq_one_letter_code
_entity_poly.pdbx_strand_id
1 'polypeptide(L)'
;MKLNRFAAVALAACSGSALAQSSVTLYGVVDASIEYVNNVGAVPTAANGFNPGPAHDVVRMNSGGLSGSRWGIRGVEDLGTGTQAVFVLENGFNGDTGTMQQSSRLFGRQAFVGIKNATYGQISLGRQYTSLFDSIVNFVPAYFATQYEPITLFTGANFREDNTIKYTLNAGQFTGVAHYSFGTGVALPQTVQSGLAIGGNGEVPGQARRDSAYGASLSYTGGALWAALAYDQFNPSIGTTTSASSGSFKKATAALSYSLPWGRIMGGYRWGQNKTPAGATIGRDDFFWIGGIYQVTPAFSLTLEYDYDKVRNVFGNTNVANPWQVNLIADYNFSKRTDVYLSAAYAKNAGLMFDSALIAYANSLSLGNSYVLGNGKSSMMGVSIGVRHKF
;
A
#
# COMPACT_ATOMS: atom_id res chain seq x y z
N MET A 1 8.27 -71.47 -22.29
CA MET A 1 6.97 -71.04 -22.85
C MET A 1 5.88 -71.71 -22.03
N LYS A 2 4.98 -71.07 -21.30
CA LYS A 2 4.50 -69.67 -21.27
C LYS A 2 4.07 -69.35 -19.83
N LEU A 3 4.49 -68.18 -19.36
CA LEU A 3 3.94 -67.49 -18.19
C LEU A 3 2.42 -67.32 -18.36
N ASN A 4 1.64 -67.56 -17.31
CA ASN A 4 0.33 -66.93 -17.14
C ASN A 4 -0.21 -67.08 -15.72
N ARG A 5 -0.66 -65.95 -15.15
CA ARG A 5 -1.39 -65.74 -13.87
C ARG A 5 -0.46 -65.73 -12.65
N PHE A 6 -0.22 -64.61 -11.94
CA PHE A 6 -1.14 -63.58 -11.49
C PHE A 6 -0.47 -62.19 -11.48
N ALA A 7 -0.75 -61.39 -12.50
CA ALA A 7 -0.61 -59.94 -12.46
C ALA A 7 -1.97 -59.36 -12.06
N ALA A 8 -2.26 -59.33 -10.76
CA ALA A 8 -3.48 -58.71 -10.21
C ALA A 8 -3.28 -58.12 -8.80
N VAL A 9 -2.07 -57.64 -8.49
CA VAL A 9 -1.78 -56.89 -7.25
C VAL A 9 -1.18 -55.49 -7.54
N ALA A 10 -1.01 -55.12 -8.82
CA ALA A 10 -0.34 -53.87 -9.20
C ALA A 10 -1.28 -52.74 -9.69
N LEU A 11 -2.60 -52.82 -9.46
CA LEU A 11 -3.56 -51.81 -9.94
C LEU A 11 -4.53 -51.25 -8.88
N ALA A 12 -4.31 -51.57 -7.59
CA ALA A 12 -5.08 -51.02 -6.48
C ALA A 12 -4.33 -49.94 -5.67
N ALA A 13 -3.22 -49.40 -6.19
CA ALA A 13 -2.40 -48.40 -5.50
C ALA A 13 -2.33 -47.02 -6.20
N CYS A 14 -3.09 -46.80 -7.28
CA CYS A 14 -3.10 -45.52 -8.01
C CYS A 14 -4.40 -44.71 -7.83
N SER A 15 -5.19 -45.01 -6.80
CA SER A 15 -6.29 -44.14 -6.34
C SER A 15 -6.02 -43.68 -4.92
N GLY A 16 -4.80 -43.19 -4.68
CA GLY A 16 -4.59 -42.17 -3.67
C GLY A 16 -5.40 -40.97 -4.11
N SER A 17 -6.67 -40.95 -3.70
CA SER A 17 -7.51 -39.77 -3.75
C SER A 17 -6.86 -38.77 -2.81
N ALA A 18 -5.82 -38.07 -3.27
CA ALA A 18 -5.61 -36.72 -2.83
C ALA A 18 -6.88 -36.00 -3.27
N LEU A 19 -7.90 -36.03 -2.41
CA LEU A 19 -8.95 -35.03 -2.43
C LEU A 19 -8.24 -33.74 -2.04
N ALA A 20 -7.46 -33.17 -2.97
CA ALA A 20 -6.90 -31.85 -2.86
C ALA A 20 -8.12 -30.94 -2.69
N GLN A 21 -8.38 -30.56 -1.45
CA GLN A 21 -9.57 -29.80 -1.10
C GLN A 21 -9.33 -28.37 -1.56
N SER A 22 -9.41 -28.15 -2.87
CA SER A 22 -9.25 -26.86 -3.50
C SER A 22 -10.39 -25.98 -3.02
N SER A 23 -10.06 -24.94 -2.28
CA SER A 23 -11.03 -23.95 -1.85
C SER A 23 -10.77 -22.67 -2.63
N VAL A 24 -11.81 -22.16 -3.29
CA VAL A 24 -11.82 -20.82 -3.87
C VAL A 24 -12.77 -19.99 -3.03
N THR A 25 -12.27 -18.86 -2.54
CA THR A 25 -13.03 -17.92 -1.72
C THR A 25 -13.16 -16.61 -2.45
N LEU A 26 -14.40 -16.19 -2.71
CA LEU A 26 -14.73 -14.81 -3.04
C LEU A 26 -14.69 -13.98 -1.75
N TYR A 27 -14.11 -12.79 -1.82
CA TYR A 27 -14.08 -11.86 -0.69
C TYR A 27 -14.11 -10.42 -1.19
N GLY A 28 -14.48 -9.48 -0.31
CA GLY A 28 -14.40 -8.07 -0.64
C GLY A 28 -14.82 -7.11 0.46
N VAL A 29 -14.72 -5.83 0.14
CA VAL A 29 -15.23 -4.74 0.94
C VAL A 29 -15.74 -3.63 0.02
N VAL A 30 -16.91 -3.10 0.33
CA VAL A 30 -17.44 -1.86 -0.26
C VAL A 30 -17.42 -0.81 0.85
N ASP A 31 -16.86 0.35 0.54
CA ASP A 31 -16.79 1.48 1.45
C ASP A 31 -17.07 2.76 0.65
N ALA A 32 -17.99 3.56 1.14
CA ALA A 32 -18.34 4.85 0.57
C ALA A 32 -18.63 5.85 1.70
N SER A 33 -18.29 7.10 1.45
CA SER A 33 -18.47 8.18 2.41
C SER A 33 -18.98 9.45 1.75
N ILE A 34 -19.59 10.32 2.56
CA ILE A 34 -19.77 11.73 2.23
C ILE A 34 -18.68 12.51 2.96
N GLU A 35 -17.93 13.29 2.19
CA GLU A 35 -16.76 14.03 2.65
C GLU A 35 -16.94 15.52 2.39
N TYR A 36 -16.52 16.32 3.36
CA TYR A 36 -16.19 17.73 3.19
C TYR A 36 -14.66 17.93 3.27
N VAL A 37 -14.08 18.70 2.36
CA VAL A 37 -12.67 19.14 2.40
C VAL A 37 -12.57 20.60 2.04
N ASN A 38 -11.80 21.37 2.80
CA ASN A 38 -11.54 22.78 2.46
C ASN A 38 -10.24 22.97 1.66
N ASN A 39 -10.07 24.15 1.04
CA ASN A 39 -8.81 24.58 0.43
C ASN A 39 -8.22 23.64 -0.66
N VAL A 40 -9.07 22.89 -1.36
CA VAL A 40 -8.69 21.97 -2.43
C VAL A 40 -8.27 22.74 -3.68
N GLY A 41 -7.13 22.36 -4.24
CA GLY A 41 -6.64 22.78 -5.56
C GLY A 41 -6.63 21.61 -6.55
N ALA A 42 -6.26 21.89 -7.80
CA ALA A 42 -6.04 20.88 -8.83
C ALA A 42 -4.65 20.23 -8.70
N VAL A 43 -4.52 18.98 -9.15
CA VAL A 43 -3.19 18.35 -9.28
C VAL A 43 -2.35 19.14 -10.28
N PRO A 44 -1.13 19.58 -9.93
CA PRO A 44 -0.23 20.27 -10.85
C PRO A 44 0.19 19.36 -12.01
N THR A 45 -0.01 19.85 -13.24
CA THR A 45 0.36 19.15 -14.48
C THR A 45 0.88 20.16 -15.51
N ALA A 46 1.48 19.69 -16.60
CA ALA A 46 1.84 20.59 -17.70
C ALA A 46 0.63 21.36 -18.27
N ALA A 47 -0.56 20.74 -18.26
CA ALA A 47 -1.78 21.33 -18.82
C ALA A 47 -2.29 22.55 -18.04
N ASN A 48 -2.06 22.61 -16.72
CA ASN A 48 -2.38 23.78 -15.89
C ASN A 48 -1.14 24.61 -15.52
N GLY A 49 -0.02 24.45 -16.24
CA GLY A 49 1.21 25.19 -15.97
C GLY A 49 1.85 24.85 -14.62
N PHE A 50 1.65 23.64 -14.12
CA PHE A 50 2.08 23.17 -12.80
C PHE A 50 1.53 24.01 -11.65
N ASN A 51 0.32 24.56 -11.84
CA ASN A 51 -0.33 25.45 -10.89
C ASN A 51 -1.58 24.79 -10.30
N PRO A 52 -1.66 24.60 -8.96
CA PRO A 52 -2.86 24.08 -8.31
C PRO A 52 -4.12 24.95 -8.50
N GLY A 53 -3.94 26.23 -8.86
CA GLY A 53 -5.04 27.17 -8.99
C GLY A 53 -5.58 27.66 -7.64
N PRO A 54 -6.66 28.45 -7.64
CA PRO A 54 -7.30 28.91 -6.41
C PRO A 54 -7.82 27.74 -5.57
N ALA A 55 -7.90 27.96 -4.26
CA ALA A 55 -8.45 26.99 -3.33
C ALA A 55 -9.99 27.04 -3.33
N HIS A 56 -10.61 25.86 -3.30
CA HIS A 56 -12.05 25.69 -3.19
C HIS A 56 -12.40 24.67 -2.11
N ASP A 57 -13.56 24.84 -1.50
CA ASP A 57 -14.12 23.85 -0.59
C ASP A 57 -15.01 22.90 -1.38
N VAL A 58 -14.99 21.62 -1.02
CA VAL A 58 -15.74 20.57 -1.72
C VAL A 58 -16.55 19.76 -0.73
N VAL A 59 -17.78 19.41 -1.13
CA VAL A 59 -18.56 18.33 -0.54
C VAL A 59 -18.75 17.28 -1.63
N ARG A 60 -18.38 16.03 -1.36
CA ARG A 60 -18.43 14.96 -2.36
C ARG A 60 -18.78 13.63 -1.73
N MET A 61 -19.35 12.75 -2.53
CA MET A 61 -19.25 11.32 -2.24
C MET A 61 -17.86 10.85 -2.62
N ASN A 62 -17.27 9.98 -1.80
CA ASN A 62 -15.96 9.40 -2.04
C ASN A 62 -16.03 7.88 -1.90
N SER A 63 -15.44 7.17 -2.87
CA SER A 63 -15.21 5.73 -2.76
C SER A 63 -14.00 5.43 -1.86
N GLY A 64 -14.26 4.64 -0.82
CA GLY A 64 -13.29 4.28 0.19
C GLY A 64 -13.06 5.42 1.18
N GLY A 65 -13.18 5.11 2.46
CA GLY A 65 -12.72 5.98 3.55
C GLY A 65 -11.73 5.22 4.39
N LEU A 66 -12.24 4.33 5.26
CA LEU A 66 -11.38 3.44 6.06
C LEU A 66 -10.83 2.26 5.27
N SER A 67 -11.39 1.95 4.10
CA SER A 67 -10.91 0.87 3.24
C SER A 67 -11.18 1.16 1.77
N GLY A 68 -10.19 0.89 0.91
CA GLY A 68 -10.43 0.96 -0.53
C GLY A 68 -11.39 -0.13 -0.98
N SER A 69 -12.47 0.26 -1.64
CA SER A 69 -13.45 -0.66 -2.23
C SER A 69 -12.77 -1.65 -3.18
N ARG A 70 -13.06 -2.94 -2.96
CA ARG A 70 -12.39 -4.05 -3.63
C ARG A 70 -13.19 -5.35 -3.57
N TRP A 71 -12.96 -6.20 -4.54
CA TRP A 71 -13.39 -7.60 -4.50
C TRP A 71 -12.28 -8.47 -5.09
N GLY A 72 -12.27 -9.75 -4.70
CA GLY A 72 -11.27 -10.67 -5.21
C GLY A 72 -11.62 -12.12 -4.99
N ILE A 73 -10.86 -12.97 -5.65
CA ILE A 73 -10.87 -14.40 -5.44
C ILE A 73 -9.48 -14.84 -4.99
N ARG A 74 -9.45 -15.72 -4.00
CA ARG A 74 -8.23 -16.39 -3.56
C ARG A 74 -8.47 -17.88 -3.49
N GLY A 75 -7.44 -18.65 -3.78
CA GLY A 75 -7.52 -20.10 -3.70
C GLY A 75 -6.31 -20.73 -3.05
N VAL A 76 -6.56 -21.90 -2.47
CA VAL A 76 -5.54 -22.79 -1.92
C VAL A 76 -5.85 -24.20 -2.41
N GLU A 77 -4.86 -24.86 -2.98
CA GLU A 77 -4.89 -26.27 -3.36
C GLU A 77 -3.80 -27.01 -2.56
N ASP A 78 -4.18 -28.09 -1.88
CA ASP A 78 -3.24 -28.95 -1.18
C ASP A 78 -2.51 -29.84 -2.19
N LEU A 79 -1.18 -29.74 -2.23
CA LEU A 79 -0.31 -30.53 -3.10
C LEU A 79 0.27 -31.76 -2.38
N GLY A 80 -0.09 -31.95 -1.11
CA GLY A 80 0.44 -32.98 -0.22
C GLY A 80 1.68 -32.53 0.56
N THR A 81 2.09 -33.34 1.54
CA THR A 81 3.30 -33.16 2.37
C THR A 81 3.44 -31.78 3.03
N GLY A 82 2.31 -31.10 3.30
CA GLY A 82 2.28 -29.76 3.88
C GLY A 82 2.57 -28.62 2.89
N THR A 83 2.63 -28.92 1.59
CA THR A 83 2.84 -27.98 0.50
C THR A 83 1.52 -27.63 -0.16
N GLN A 84 1.29 -26.36 -0.47
CA GLN A 84 0.05 -25.87 -1.07
C GLN A 84 0.36 -24.92 -2.22
N ALA A 85 -0.39 -25.02 -3.32
CA ALA A 85 -0.48 -23.96 -4.31
C ALA A 85 -1.45 -22.88 -3.82
N VAL A 86 -1.14 -21.62 -4.11
CA VAL A 86 -1.97 -20.47 -3.76
C VAL A 86 -2.10 -19.51 -4.93
N PHE A 87 -3.23 -18.82 -5.01
CA PHE A 87 -3.38 -17.67 -5.89
C PHE A 87 -4.27 -16.59 -5.27
N VAL A 88 -4.11 -15.35 -5.72
CA VAL A 88 -4.99 -14.22 -5.42
C VAL A 88 -5.16 -13.38 -6.68
N LEU A 89 -6.41 -13.00 -6.96
CA LEU A 89 -6.76 -11.99 -7.94
C LEU A 89 -7.68 -10.96 -7.24
N GLU A 90 -7.24 -9.72 -7.09
CA GLU A 90 -7.95 -8.65 -6.35
C GLU A 90 -8.09 -7.40 -7.22
N ASN A 91 -9.35 -7.03 -7.48
CA ASN A 91 -9.75 -5.81 -8.14
C ASN A 91 -9.98 -4.68 -7.12
N GLY A 92 -9.47 -3.49 -7.39
CA GLY A 92 -9.90 -2.27 -6.74
C GLY A 92 -10.90 -1.54 -7.66
N PHE A 93 -11.99 -1.06 -7.10
CA PHE A 93 -13.00 -0.31 -7.84
C PHE A 93 -13.49 0.88 -7.02
N ASN A 94 -14.02 1.87 -7.73
CA ASN A 94 -14.69 3.02 -7.14
C ASN A 94 -16.15 2.65 -6.85
N GLY A 95 -16.54 2.56 -5.58
CA GLY A 95 -17.90 2.17 -5.16
C GLY A 95 -18.99 3.18 -5.54
N ASP A 96 -18.62 4.43 -5.81
CA ASP A 96 -19.50 5.52 -6.23
C ASP A 96 -19.73 5.57 -7.75
N THR A 97 -18.75 5.15 -8.56
CA THR A 97 -18.80 5.25 -10.04
C THR A 97 -18.73 3.91 -10.77
N GLY A 98 -18.39 2.82 -10.07
CA GLY A 98 -18.16 1.50 -10.65
C GLY A 98 -16.88 1.36 -11.49
N THR A 99 -16.03 2.40 -11.55
CA THR A 99 -14.81 2.40 -12.36
C THR A 99 -13.69 1.59 -11.71
N MET A 100 -12.85 0.93 -12.52
CA MET A 100 -11.66 0.22 -12.01
C MET A 100 -10.58 1.21 -11.55
N GLN A 101 -9.96 0.92 -10.41
CA GLN A 101 -8.84 1.70 -9.88
C GLN A 101 -7.49 1.17 -10.39
N GLN A 102 -6.39 1.78 -9.89
CA GLN A 102 -5.00 1.40 -10.20
C GLN A 102 -4.74 1.37 -11.71
N SER A 103 -5.07 2.46 -12.41
CA SER A 103 -4.91 2.62 -13.86
C SER A 103 -5.81 1.68 -14.68
N SER A 104 -7.08 1.58 -14.30
CA SER A 104 -8.11 0.80 -14.99
C SER A 104 -7.78 -0.70 -15.12
N ARG A 105 -7.10 -1.26 -14.12
CA ARG A 105 -6.66 -2.67 -14.13
C ARG A 105 -7.76 -3.57 -13.58
N LEU A 106 -8.02 -4.69 -14.27
CA LEU A 106 -8.94 -5.73 -13.80
C LEU A 106 -8.51 -6.29 -12.43
N PHE A 107 -7.22 -6.54 -12.21
CA PHE A 107 -6.68 -6.98 -10.92
C PHE A 107 -5.55 -6.05 -10.45
N GLY A 108 -5.93 -4.78 -10.24
CA GLY A 108 -4.99 -3.70 -9.93
C GLY A 108 -4.38 -3.74 -8.54
N ARG A 109 -4.95 -4.50 -7.59
CA ARG A 109 -4.46 -4.57 -6.21
C ARG A 109 -3.48 -5.72 -6.02
N GLN A 110 -3.87 -6.93 -6.38
CA GLN A 110 -3.01 -8.13 -6.34
C GLN A 110 -3.38 -9.08 -7.47
N ALA A 111 -2.38 -9.72 -8.08
CA ALA A 111 -2.57 -10.76 -9.07
C ALA A 111 -1.35 -11.68 -9.06
N PHE A 112 -1.41 -12.80 -8.32
CA PHE A 112 -0.24 -13.68 -8.17
C PHE A 112 -0.62 -15.14 -7.98
N VAL A 113 0.36 -16.00 -8.24
CA VAL A 113 0.37 -17.44 -7.90
C VAL A 113 1.59 -17.74 -7.04
N GLY A 114 1.55 -18.79 -6.23
CA GLY A 114 2.68 -19.19 -5.41
C GLY A 114 2.58 -20.60 -4.88
N ILE A 115 3.66 -21.02 -4.22
CA ILE A 115 3.75 -22.26 -3.46
C ILE A 115 4.09 -21.88 -2.02
N LYS A 116 3.36 -22.45 -1.06
CA LYS A 116 3.66 -22.30 0.37
C LYS A 116 3.82 -23.66 1.03
N ASN A 117 4.71 -23.72 2.01
CA ASN A 117 4.91 -24.87 2.88
C ASN A 117 5.06 -24.37 4.32
N ALA A 118 4.51 -25.12 5.28
CA ALA A 118 4.53 -24.73 6.69
C ALA A 118 5.95 -24.58 7.27
N THR A 119 6.92 -25.35 6.77
CA THR A 119 8.32 -25.33 7.22
C THR A 119 9.17 -24.34 6.42
N TYR A 120 8.96 -24.29 5.10
CA TYR A 120 9.85 -23.56 4.19
C TYR A 120 9.32 -22.18 3.78
N GLY A 121 8.14 -21.76 4.24
CA GLY A 121 7.55 -20.48 3.89
C GLY A 121 6.86 -20.48 2.53
N GLN A 122 6.65 -19.29 1.97
CA GLN A 122 5.93 -19.07 0.71
C GLN A 122 6.82 -18.36 -0.30
N ILE A 123 6.85 -18.87 -1.54
CA ILE A 123 7.33 -18.15 -2.71
C ILE A 123 6.15 -17.83 -3.62
N SER A 124 6.12 -16.63 -4.17
CA SER A 124 5.01 -16.15 -5.01
C SER A 124 5.49 -15.24 -6.12
N LEU A 125 4.79 -15.28 -7.26
CA LEU A 125 5.12 -14.60 -8.50
C LEU A 125 3.90 -13.84 -9.01
N GLY A 126 4.07 -12.55 -9.31
CA GLY A 126 3.02 -11.72 -9.93
C GLY A 126 3.00 -10.29 -9.40
N ARG A 127 1.81 -9.67 -9.38
CA ARG A 127 1.58 -8.34 -8.81
C ARG A 127 1.24 -8.43 -7.33
N GLN A 128 2.07 -7.84 -6.47
CA GLN A 128 1.96 -8.01 -5.02
C GLN A 128 2.40 -6.77 -4.24
N TYR A 129 2.00 -6.70 -2.97
CA TYR A 129 2.52 -5.69 -2.04
C TYR A 129 4.00 -5.92 -1.72
N THR A 130 4.72 -4.82 -1.47
CA THR A 130 6.15 -4.85 -1.11
C THR A 130 6.38 -5.34 0.32
N SER A 131 7.63 -5.72 0.63
CA SER A 131 8.02 -6.14 1.99
C SER A 131 7.76 -5.06 3.04
N LEU A 132 8.07 -3.79 2.74
CA LEU A 132 7.81 -2.71 3.68
C LEU A 132 6.31 -2.55 3.94
N PHE A 133 5.45 -2.56 2.90
CA PHE A 133 4.01 -2.45 3.10
C PHE A 133 3.47 -3.58 3.99
N ASP A 134 3.80 -4.84 3.68
CA ASP A 134 3.29 -6.02 4.41
C ASP A 134 3.73 -6.03 5.88
N SER A 135 4.92 -5.52 6.18
CA SER A 135 5.48 -5.56 7.53
C SER A 135 4.99 -4.44 8.45
N ILE A 136 4.68 -3.26 7.93
CA ILE A 136 4.34 -2.10 8.77
C ILE A 136 2.84 -1.79 8.86
N VAL A 137 1.98 -2.40 8.04
CA VAL A 137 0.51 -2.14 8.06
C VAL A 137 -0.12 -2.36 9.44
N ASN A 138 0.46 -3.23 10.27
CA ASN A 138 -0.02 -3.49 11.64
C ASN A 138 0.59 -2.58 12.72
N PHE A 139 1.36 -1.57 12.30
CA PHE A 139 2.08 -0.62 13.15
C PHE A 139 1.67 0.83 12.88
N VAL A 140 0.62 1.03 12.11
CA VAL A 140 -0.01 2.33 11.82
C VAL A 140 -1.42 2.35 12.43
N PRO A 141 -1.74 3.32 13.31
CA PRO A 141 -3.02 3.39 14.01
C PRO A 141 -4.24 3.35 13.09
N ALA A 142 -4.25 4.08 11.97
CA ALA A 142 -5.37 4.08 11.04
C ALA A 142 -5.37 2.88 10.06
N TYR A 143 -4.47 1.90 10.22
CA TYR A 143 -4.39 0.68 9.41
C TYR A 143 -4.39 0.92 7.89
N PHE A 144 -3.67 1.96 7.43
CA PHE A 144 -3.70 2.36 6.02
C PHE A 144 -5.11 2.63 5.48
N ALA A 145 -5.95 3.31 6.27
CA ALA A 145 -7.20 3.90 5.81
C ALA A 145 -6.96 4.68 4.51
N THR A 146 -7.81 4.46 3.50
CA THR A 146 -7.62 5.10 2.20
C THR A 146 -7.78 6.62 2.24
N GLN A 147 -8.50 7.13 3.24
CA GLN A 147 -8.71 8.54 3.48
C GLN A 147 -7.95 8.98 4.72
N TYR A 148 -7.28 10.13 4.58
CA TYR A 148 -6.52 10.82 5.63
C TYR A 148 -5.29 10.09 6.17
N GLU A 149 -4.92 8.93 5.67
CA GLU A 149 -3.62 8.34 5.96
C GLU A 149 -2.55 8.68 4.90
N PRO A 150 -1.34 9.13 5.26
CA PRO A 150 -0.27 9.37 4.29
C PRO A 150 0.42 8.07 3.76
N ILE A 151 -0.35 7.06 3.33
CA ILE A 151 0.14 5.72 2.90
C ILE A 151 1.36 5.81 1.96
N THR A 152 1.27 6.64 0.92
CA THR A 152 2.36 6.80 -0.05
C THR A 152 3.65 7.32 0.59
N LEU A 153 3.56 8.12 1.65
CA LEU A 153 4.72 8.61 2.38
C LEU A 153 5.37 7.49 3.20
N PHE A 154 4.57 6.64 3.86
CA PHE A 154 5.06 5.42 4.53
C PHE A 154 5.80 4.52 3.54
N THR A 155 5.13 4.14 2.43
CA THR A 155 5.52 2.96 1.65
C THR A 155 6.10 3.27 0.28
N GLY A 156 5.83 4.46 -0.26
CA GLY A 156 6.16 4.83 -1.64
C GLY A 156 4.98 4.53 -2.55
N ALA A 157 4.90 5.23 -3.70
CA ALA A 157 3.78 5.06 -4.63
C ALA A 157 3.77 3.68 -5.31
N ASN A 158 4.92 2.99 -5.30
CA ASN A 158 5.11 1.65 -5.84
C ASN A 158 4.79 0.52 -4.85
N PHE A 159 4.10 0.78 -3.74
CA PHE A 159 3.81 -0.25 -2.73
C PHE A 159 3.03 -1.48 -3.23
N ARG A 160 2.57 -1.47 -4.48
CA ARG A 160 2.10 -2.62 -5.25
C ARG A 160 2.89 -2.72 -6.55
N GLU A 161 3.69 -3.76 -6.67
CA GLU A 161 4.64 -3.92 -7.78
C GLU A 161 4.21 -5.04 -8.71
N ASP A 162 4.32 -4.80 -10.02
CA ASP A 162 4.22 -5.84 -11.05
C ASP A 162 5.48 -6.71 -11.08
N ASN A 163 5.43 -7.83 -11.80
CA ASN A 163 6.59 -8.68 -12.12
C ASN A 163 7.44 -9.00 -10.89
N THR A 164 6.79 -9.35 -9.77
CA THR A 164 7.45 -9.48 -8.47
C THR A 164 7.56 -10.94 -8.07
N ILE A 165 8.77 -11.36 -7.69
CA ILE A 165 9.02 -12.53 -6.88
C ILE A 165 9.09 -12.12 -5.41
N LYS A 166 8.33 -12.80 -4.56
CA LYS A 166 8.31 -12.55 -3.11
C LYS A 166 8.44 -13.83 -2.32
N TYR A 167 9.32 -13.81 -1.32
CA TYR A 167 9.50 -14.87 -0.35
C TYR A 167 9.05 -14.40 1.05
N THR A 168 8.31 -15.25 1.76
CA THR A 168 7.83 -14.99 3.12
C THR A 168 8.10 -16.21 3.99
N LEU A 169 8.74 -16.00 5.14
CA LEU A 169 9.05 -17.05 6.11
C LEU A 169 8.49 -16.67 7.48
N ASN A 170 7.77 -17.58 8.10
CA ASN A 170 7.32 -17.45 9.49
C ASN A 170 8.13 -18.42 10.36
N ALA A 171 8.74 -17.90 11.43
CA ALA A 171 9.53 -18.67 12.38
C ALA A 171 9.15 -18.25 13.80
N GLY A 172 8.23 -18.98 14.42
CA GLY A 172 7.63 -18.58 15.70
C GLY A 172 6.91 -17.23 15.57
N GLN A 173 7.31 -16.26 16.40
CA GLN A 173 6.74 -14.91 16.37
C GLN A 173 7.40 -13.97 15.34
N PHE A 174 8.37 -14.46 14.57
CA PHE A 174 9.06 -13.68 13.55
C PHE A 174 8.49 -13.95 12.16
N THR A 175 8.30 -12.88 11.40
CA THR A 175 7.97 -12.93 9.97
C THR A 175 9.02 -12.17 9.17
N GLY A 176 9.71 -12.87 8.29
CA GLY A 176 10.62 -12.30 7.31
C GLY A 176 9.97 -12.23 5.94
N VAL A 177 10.10 -11.10 5.25
CA VAL A 177 9.62 -10.92 3.87
C VAL A 177 10.75 -10.32 3.04
N ALA A 178 10.97 -10.84 1.85
CA ALA A 178 11.87 -10.25 0.86
C ALA A 178 11.21 -10.30 -0.52
N HIS A 179 11.44 -9.27 -1.33
CA HIS A 179 10.91 -9.22 -2.69
C HIS A 179 11.91 -8.63 -3.68
N TYR A 180 11.70 -8.96 -4.95
CA TYR A 180 12.35 -8.33 -6.10
C TYR A 180 11.31 -8.18 -7.22
N SER A 181 11.16 -6.98 -7.75
CA SER A 181 10.38 -6.69 -8.96
C SER A 181 11.33 -6.45 -10.13
N PHE A 182 11.09 -7.16 -11.24
CA PHE A 182 11.79 -6.95 -12.50
C PHE A 182 11.34 -5.67 -13.24
N GLY A 183 10.22 -5.09 -12.81
CA GLY A 183 9.66 -3.86 -13.36
C GLY A 183 8.34 -3.56 -12.66
N THR A 184 8.31 -2.55 -11.80
CA THR A 184 7.19 -2.26 -10.89
C THR A 184 5.88 -1.92 -11.60
N GLY A 185 5.93 -1.44 -12.84
CA GLY A 185 4.76 -1.06 -13.63
C GLY A 185 4.05 0.21 -13.12
N VAL A 186 4.79 1.08 -12.44
CA VAL A 186 4.27 2.32 -11.83
C VAL A 186 4.80 3.51 -12.60
N ALA A 187 3.90 4.36 -13.09
CA ALA A 187 4.23 5.61 -13.76
C ALA A 187 3.60 6.79 -13.01
N LEU A 188 4.41 7.78 -12.67
CA LEU A 188 4.00 9.02 -12.00
C LEU A 188 4.24 10.20 -12.94
N PRO A 189 3.26 11.11 -13.08
CA PRO A 189 3.38 12.25 -13.97
C PRO A 189 4.41 13.25 -13.44
N GLN A 190 4.88 14.12 -14.34
CA GLN A 190 5.61 15.32 -13.95
C GLN A 190 4.65 16.31 -13.28
N THR A 191 4.94 16.70 -12.04
CA THR A 191 4.08 17.59 -11.23
C THR A 191 4.73 18.91 -10.87
N VAL A 192 5.98 19.13 -11.26
CA VAL A 192 6.68 20.42 -11.11
C VAL A 192 7.47 20.71 -12.38
N GLN A 193 7.61 21.99 -12.74
CA GLN A 193 8.24 22.41 -13.99
C GLN A 193 9.69 21.92 -14.13
N SER A 194 10.44 21.89 -13.02
CA SER A 194 11.82 21.37 -12.96
C SER A 194 11.91 19.86 -12.73
N GLY A 195 10.77 19.19 -12.58
CA GLY A 195 10.67 17.74 -12.32
C GLY A 195 10.64 16.95 -13.61
N LEU A 196 10.74 15.62 -13.49
CA LEU A 196 10.59 14.69 -14.61
C LEU A 196 9.54 13.64 -14.24
N ALA A 197 8.91 13.03 -15.24
CA ALA A 197 8.09 11.84 -15.00
C ALA A 197 8.95 10.73 -14.37
N ILE A 198 8.34 9.96 -13.47
CA ILE A 198 9.01 8.93 -12.67
C ILE A 198 8.37 7.58 -12.95
N GLY A 199 9.19 6.57 -13.24
CA GLY A 199 8.75 5.21 -13.50
C GLY A 199 8.18 5.00 -14.91
N GLY A 200 7.58 3.84 -15.14
CA GLY A 200 7.11 3.43 -16.46
C GLY A 200 6.34 2.11 -16.45
N ASN A 201 6.06 1.60 -17.66
CA ASN A 201 5.15 0.47 -17.87
C ASN A 201 5.73 -0.92 -17.50
N GLY A 202 6.89 -0.98 -16.83
CA GLY A 202 7.50 -2.23 -16.37
C GLY A 202 8.78 -2.60 -17.11
N GLU A 203 8.93 -3.90 -17.38
CA GLU A 203 10.15 -4.52 -17.90
C GLU A 203 10.52 -4.02 -19.30
N VAL A 204 11.82 -3.79 -19.54
CA VAL A 204 12.38 -3.44 -20.86
C VAL A 204 13.58 -4.33 -21.17
N PRO A 205 13.60 -5.00 -22.34
CA PRO A 205 14.73 -5.85 -22.75
C PRO A 205 16.07 -5.13 -22.64
N GLY A 206 17.06 -5.80 -22.03
CA GLY A 206 18.40 -5.24 -21.84
C GLY A 206 18.53 -4.20 -20.73
N GLN A 207 17.47 -3.89 -19.98
CA GLN A 207 17.47 -2.85 -18.95
C GLN A 207 17.05 -3.38 -17.56
N ALA A 208 17.81 -4.34 -17.02
CA ALA A 208 17.47 -5.04 -15.76
C ALA A 208 17.30 -4.16 -14.51
N ARG A 209 17.90 -2.96 -14.50
CA ARG A 209 17.76 -1.99 -13.39
C ARG A 209 16.58 -1.02 -13.60
N ARG A 210 16.12 -0.85 -14.83
CA ARG A 210 15.08 0.14 -15.14
C ARG A 210 13.75 -0.30 -14.54
N ASP A 211 13.15 0.58 -13.76
CA ASP A 211 11.88 0.38 -13.06
C ASP A 211 11.88 -0.82 -12.10
N SER A 212 13.03 -1.41 -11.80
CA SER A 212 13.13 -2.54 -10.87
C SER A 212 13.02 -2.07 -9.43
N ALA A 213 12.63 -2.98 -8.54
CA ALA A 213 12.58 -2.70 -7.11
C ALA A 213 12.93 -3.94 -6.29
N TYR A 214 13.31 -3.72 -5.04
CA TYR A 214 13.58 -4.80 -4.10
C TYR A 214 13.51 -4.29 -2.68
N GLY A 215 13.31 -5.21 -1.75
CA GLY A 215 13.28 -4.88 -0.34
C GLY A 215 13.23 -6.10 0.54
N ALA A 216 13.40 -5.86 1.83
CA ALA A 216 13.24 -6.85 2.86
C ALA A 216 12.68 -6.23 4.13
N SER A 217 12.01 -7.05 4.93
CA SER A 217 11.50 -6.68 6.23
C SER A 217 11.57 -7.84 7.21
N LEU A 218 11.66 -7.50 8.49
CA LEU A 218 11.53 -8.41 9.59
C LEU A 218 10.56 -7.82 10.61
N SER A 219 9.55 -8.58 11.00
CA SER A 219 8.65 -8.21 12.09
C SER A 219 8.65 -9.28 13.18
N TYR A 220 8.45 -8.83 14.41
CA TYR A 220 8.21 -9.64 15.58
C TYR A 220 6.83 -9.29 16.13
N THR A 221 5.97 -10.29 16.28
CA THR A 221 4.59 -10.15 16.78
C THR A 221 4.33 -11.08 17.96
N GLY A 222 5.16 -10.97 19.01
CA GLY A 222 5.04 -11.78 20.22
C GLY A 222 4.54 -11.00 21.43
N GLY A 223 3.50 -11.50 22.10
CA GLY A 223 2.97 -10.88 23.31
C GLY A 223 2.46 -9.46 23.08
N ALA A 224 2.67 -8.59 24.08
CA ALA A 224 2.16 -7.21 24.06
C ALA A 224 2.99 -6.26 23.19
N LEU A 225 4.31 -6.48 23.06
CA LEU A 225 5.23 -5.61 22.31
C LEU A 225 5.55 -6.22 20.95
N TRP A 226 5.20 -5.51 19.89
CA TRP A 226 5.55 -5.85 18.52
C TRP A 226 6.59 -4.87 18.00
N ALA A 227 7.43 -5.32 17.06
CA ALA A 227 8.41 -4.48 16.37
C ALA A 227 8.53 -4.86 14.90
N ALA A 228 8.84 -3.89 14.05
CA ALA A 228 9.15 -4.12 12.64
C ALA A 228 10.32 -3.24 12.17
N LEU A 229 11.13 -3.82 11.29
CA LEU A 229 12.14 -3.13 10.50
C LEU A 229 11.91 -3.47 9.02
N ALA A 230 12.01 -2.48 8.15
CA ALA A 230 11.86 -2.68 6.72
C ALA A 230 12.76 -1.77 5.90
N TYR A 231 13.16 -2.23 4.73
CA TYR A 231 13.85 -1.45 3.71
C TYR A 231 13.30 -1.81 2.34
N ASP A 232 12.92 -0.80 1.57
CA ASP A 232 12.56 -0.95 0.16
C ASP A 232 13.36 0.05 -0.69
N GLN A 233 13.70 -0.36 -1.90
CA GLN A 233 14.27 0.49 -2.93
C GLN A 233 13.57 0.28 -4.27
N PHE A 234 13.14 1.38 -4.87
CA PHE A 234 12.66 1.47 -6.24
C PHE A 234 13.72 2.17 -7.11
N ASN A 235 13.99 1.65 -8.30
CA ASN A 235 14.88 2.24 -9.30
C ASN A 235 14.05 2.77 -10.48
N PRO A 236 13.27 3.84 -10.30
CA PRO A 236 12.43 4.37 -11.39
C PRO A 236 13.29 4.87 -12.55
N SER A 237 12.84 4.67 -13.77
CA SER A 237 13.23 5.54 -14.88
C SER A 237 12.83 6.99 -14.57
N ILE A 238 13.67 7.95 -14.97
CA ILE A 238 13.41 9.37 -14.74
C ILE A 238 13.61 10.12 -16.07
N GLY A 239 12.54 10.68 -16.62
CA GLY A 239 12.54 11.34 -17.93
C GLY A 239 12.48 10.39 -19.14
N THR A 240 12.45 10.95 -20.35
CA THR A 240 12.19 10.22 -21.62
C THR A 240 13.44 9.71 -22.35
N THR A 241 14.62 9.68 -21.71
CA THR A 241 15.84 9.27 -22.41
C THR A 241 15.88 7.76 -22.59
N THR A 242 16.07 7.34 -23.84
CA THR A 242 16.08 5.98 -24.37
C THR A 242 17.27 5.11 -23.90
N SER A 243 17.83 5.38 -22.72
CA SER A 243 18.94 4.62 -22.15
C SER A 243 18.88 4.64 -20.63
N ALA A 244 18.64 3.47 -20.02
CA ALA A 244 19.06 2.95 -18.70
C ALA A 244 19.25 3.91 -17.49
N SER A 245 18.70 5.12 -17.51
CA SER A 245 18.95 6.13 -16.49
C SER A 245 17.91 6.00 -15.38
N SER A 246 18.18 5.09 -14.46
CA SER A 246 17.29 4.84 -13.31
C SER A 246 17.75 5.62 -12.08
N GLY A 247 16.82 6.33 -11.45
CA GLY A 247 17.02 6.91 -10.13
C GLY A 247 17.14 5.86 -9.04
N SER A 248 17.18 6.30 -7.79
CA SER A 248 17.16 5.41 -6.62
C SER A 248 16.30 6.04 -5.54
N PHE A 249 15.17 5.41 -5.25
CA PHE A 249 14.16 5.86 -4.30
C PHE A 249 14.17 4.84 -3.17
N LYS A 250 14.68 5.24 -2.01
CA LYS A 250 14.97 4.36 -0.90
C LYS A 250 14.15 4.74 0.31
N LYS A 251 13.68 3.74 1.04
CA LYS A 251 12.99 3.92 2.33
C LYS A 251 13.52 2.90 3.33
N ALA A 252 13.70 3.33 4.57
CA ALA A 252 14.02 2.47 5.70
C ALA A 252 13.10 2.83 6.86
N THR A 253 12.47 1.83 7.47
CA THR A 253 11.41 2.03 8.45
C THR A 253 11.68 1.21 9.70
N ALA A 254 11.39 1.80 10.86
CA ALA A 254 11.32 1.11 12.14
C ALA A 254 9.99 1.47 12.82
N ALA A 255 9.29 0.49 13.35
CA ALA A 255 8.00 0.69 13.99
C ALA A 255 7.81 -0.19 15.22
N LEU A 256 7.04 0.31 16.17
CA LEU A 256 6.69 -0.38 17.41
C LEU A 256 5.18 -0.33 17.62
N SER A 257 4.67 -1.37 18.26
CA SER A 257 3.27 -1.44 18.68
C SER A 257 3.21 -2.07 20.07
N TYR A 258 2.44 -1.49 20.97
CA TYR A 258 2.24 -2.00 22.32
C TYR A 258 0.75 -2.18 22.63
N SER A 259 0.37 -3.41 22.98
CA SER A 259 -1.01 -3.77 23.30
C SER A 259 -1.32 -3.49 24.77
N LEU A 260 -2.47 -2.88 25.01
CA LEU A 260 -3.04 -2.57 26.31
C LEU A 260 -4.36 -3.32 26.47
N PRO A 261 -4.89 -3.52 27.69
CA PRO A 261 -6.18 -4.20 27.88
C PRO A 261 -7.36 -3.56 27.14
N TRP A 262 -7.25 -2.27 26.85
CA TRP A 262 -8.31 -1.44 26.28
C TRP A 262 -7.97 -0.90 24.89
N GLY A 263 -6.87 -1.35 24.27
CA GLY A 263 -6.43 -0.76 23.01
C GLY A 263 -4.99 -1.07 22.64
N ARG A 264 -4.43 -0.22 21.77
CA ARG A 264 -3.06 -0.37 21.29
C ARG A 264 -2.48 0.99 20.95
N ILE A 265 -1.21 1.19 21.30
CA ILE A 265 -0.42 2.35 20.89
C ILE A 265 0.58 1.90 19.85
N MET A 266 0.78 2.69 18.81
CA MET A 266 1.69 2.40 17.72
C MET A 266 2.46 3.66 17.34
N GLY A 267 3.62 3.48 16.73
CA GLY A 267 4.37 4.58 16.17
C GLY A 267 5.64 4.10 15.49
N GLY A 268 6.27 5.00 14.77
CA GLY A 268 7.50 4.67 14.08
C GLY A 268 8.16 5.84 13.40
N TYR A 269 9.24 5.48 12.71
CA TYR A 269 10.08 6.37 11.95
C TYR A 269 10.37 5.76 10.58
N ARG A 270 10.33 6.59 9.54
CA ARG A 270 10.74 6.23 8.19
C ARG A 270 11.74 7.26 7.67
N TRP A 271 12.92 6.79 7.32
CA TRP A 271 13.92 7.51 6.53
C TRP A 271 13.61 7.34 5.04
N GLY A 272 13.78 8.39 4.24
CA GLY A 272 13.55 8.34 2.80
C GLY A 272 14.50 9.22 2.01
N GLN A 273 14.96 8.73 0.86
CA GLN A 273 15.83 9.46 -0.05
C GLN A 273 15.57 9.04 -1.50
N ASN A 274 15.30 10.04 -2.34
CA ASN A 274 15.10 9.90 -3.77
C ASN A 274 16.21 10.63 -4.51
N LYS A 275 16.91 9.91 -5.39
CA LYS A 275 18.00 10.44 -6.21
C LYS A 275 17.77 10.22 -7.69
N THR A 276 18.28 11.14 -8.50
CA THR A 276 18.37 11.00 -9.95
C THR A 276 19.45 9.98 -10.33
N PRO A 277 19.53 9.55 -11.61
CA PRO A 277 20.60 8.68 -12.08
C PRO A 277 21.99 9.29 -11.90
N ALA A 278 22.11 10.62 -11.99
CA ALA A 278 23.34 11.37 -11.76
C ALA A 278 23.67 11.58 -10.26
N GLY A 279 22.87 11.03 -9.34
CA GLY A 279 23.11 11.09 -7.90
C GLY A 279 22.57 12.34 -7.19
N ALA A 280 21.96 13.28 -7.92
CA ALA A 280 21.34 14.48 -7.34
C ALA A 280 20.14 14.08 -6.47
N THR A 281 20.04 14.64 -5.27
CA THR A 281 18.90 14.40 -4.37
C THR A 281 17.71 15.24 -4.83
N ILE A 282 16.57 14.58 -5.06
CA ILE A 282 15.29 15.22 -5.43
C ILE A 282 14.22 15.05 -4.36
N GLY A 283 14.43 14.16 -3.40
CA GLY A 283 13.58 13.99 -2.23
C GLY A 283 14.41 13.51 -1.05
N ARG A 284 14.24 14.13 0.12
CA ARG A 284 14.82 13.66 1.39
C ARG A 284 13.95 14.15 2.53
N ASP A 285 13.55 13.23 3.38
CA ASP A 285 12.55 13.49 4.42
C ASP A 285 12.72 12.52 5.61
N ASP A 286 12.38 12.95 6.82
CA ASP A 286 12.37 12.12 8.03
C ASP A 286 10.94 12.09 8.54
N PHE A 287 10.24 10.97 8.33
CA PHE A 287 8.83 10.85 8.61
C PHE A 287 8.59 10.11 9.92
N PHE A 288 7.69 10.62 10.75
CA PHE A 288 7.35 10.09 12.06
C PHE A 288 5.83 10.01 12.19
N TRP A 289 5.37 8.94 12.82
CA TRP A 289 3.96 8.80 13.19
C TRP A 289 3.86 8.24 14.61
N ILE A 290 2.79 8.61 15.29
CA ILE A 290 2.44 8.05 16.59
C ILE A 290 0.93 8.15 16.78
N GLY A 291 0.34 7.14 17.40
CA GLY A 291 -1.07 7.16 17.71
C GLY A 291 -1.52 5.90 18.40
N GLY A 292 -2.81 5.72 18.47
CA GLY A 292 -3.37 4.53 19.06
C GLY A 292 -4.86 4.38 18.80
N ILE A 293 -5.31 3.19 19.17
CA ILE A 293 -6.70 2.76 19.06
C ILE A 293 -7.17 2.47 20.47
N TYR A 294 -8.27 3.09 20.87
CA TYR A 294 -8.96 2.88 22.12
C TYR A 294 -10.29 2.15 21.85
N GLN A 295 -10.43 0.95 22.41
CA GLN A 295 -11.63 0.15 22.31
C GLN A 295 -12.59 0.55 23.44
N VAL A 296 -13.49 1.49 23.15
CA VAL A 296 -14.46 2.02 24.12
C VAL A 296 -15.46 0.93 24.55
N THR A 297 -15.98 0.17 23.58
CA THR A 297 -16.83 -1.01 23.78
C THR A 297 -16.49 -2.05 22.71
N PRO A 298 -16.94 -3.32 22.79
CA PRO A 298 -16.69 -4.29 21.72
C PRO A 298 -17.18 -3.86 20.32
N ALA A 299 -18.15 -2.95 20.24
CA ALA A 299 -18.67 -2.43 18.97
C ALA A 299 -18.05 -1.09 18.55
N PHE A 300 -17.48 -0.31 19.48
CA PHE A 300 -17.07 1.07 19.24
C PHE A 300 -15.59 1.31 19.57
N SER A 301 -14.84 1.86 18.62
CA SER A 301 -13.43 2.22 18.78
C SER A 301 -13.14 3.65 18.33
N LEU A 302 -12.15 4.26 18.98
CA LEU A 302 -11.59 5.56 18.61
C LEU A 302 -10.13 5.38 18.22
N THR A 303 -9.71 5.95 17.09
CA THR A 303 -8.32 6.02 16.66
C THR A 303 -7.88 7.47 16.62
N LEU A 304 -6.71 7.76 17.16
CA LEU A 304 -6.05 9.05 17.03
C LEU A 304 -4.63 8.81 16.50
N GLU A 305 -4.25 9.55 15.47
CA GLU A 305 -2.93 9.48 14.85
C GLU A 305 -2.37 10.88 14.61
N TYR A 306 -1.08 11.04 14.86
CA TYR A 306 -0.32 12.23 14.55
C TYR A 306 0.85 11.87 13.64
N ASP A 307 0.88 12.52 12.49
CA ASP A 307 1.91 12.41 11.46
C ASP A 307 2.76 13.67 11.44
N TYR A 308 4.06 13.52 11.26
CA TYR A 308 5.00 14.63 11.09
C TYR A 308 6.10 14.26 10.11
N ASP A 309 6.28 15.06 9.06
CA ASP A 309 7.37 14.88 8.12
C ASP A 309 8.36 16.04 8.19
N LYS A 310 9.62 15.71 8.45
CA LYS A 310 10.72 16.68 8.40
C LYS A 310 11.35 16.66 7.03
N VAL A 311 10.84 17.49 6.16
CA VAL A 311 11.31 17.65 4.78
C VAL A 311 12.68 18.31 4.79
N ARG A 312 13.65 17.69 4.12
CA ARG A 312 15.03 18.21 3.97
C ARG A 312 15.30 18.73 2.57
N ASN A 313 14.70 18.11 1.57
CA ASN A 313 14.88 18.47 0.17
C ASN A 313 13.68 18.00 -0.66
N VAL A 314 13.17 18.89 -1.51
CA VAL A 314 12.23 18.55 -2.59
C VAL A 314 12.70 19.29 -3.84
N PHE A 315 13.18 18.53 -4.84
CA PHE A 315 13.71 19.06 -6.10
C PHE A 315 14.68 20.24 -5.94
N GLY A 316 15.60 20.14 -4.97
CA GLY A 316 16.58 21.20 -4.69
C GLY A 316 16.13 22.27 -3.69
N ASN A 317 14.82 22.38 -3.39
CA ASN A 317 14.33 23.27 -2.35
C ASN A 317 14.55 22.66 -0.95
N THR A 318 15.34 23.33 -0.12
CA THR A 318 15.65 22.92 1.27
C THR A 318 14.88 23.72 2.32
N ASN A 319 14.08 24.71 1.91
CA ASN A 319 13.29 25.58 2.78
C ASN A 319 11.79 25.24 2.70
N VAL A 320 11.48 23.95 2.57
CA VAL A 320 10.09 23.46 2.56
C VAL A 320 9.60 23.39 4.00
N ALA A 321 8.40 23.92 4.25
CA ALA A 321 7.79 23.83 5.57
C ALA A 321 7.43 22.37 5.89
N ASN A 322 7.75 21.92 7.11
CA ASN A 322 7.51 20.54 7.55
C ASN A 322 6.00 20.30 7.75
N PRO A 323 5.39 19.36 7.02
CA PRO A 323 3.98 19.07 7.20
C PRO A 323 3.73 18.21 8.43
N TRP A 324 2.54 18.41 8.98
CA TRP A 324 2.02 17.62 10.09
C TRP A 324 0.52 17.47 9.97
N GLN A 325 -0.01 16.36 10.47
CA GLN A 325 -1.43 16.06 10.42
C GLN A 325 -1.88 15.35 11.68
N VAL A 326 -3.10 15.64 12.10
CA VAL A 326 -3.83 14.84 13.10
C VAL A 326 -4.99 14.16 12.37
N ASN A 327 -5.18 12.87 12.60
CA ASN A 327 -6.28 12.06 12.09
C ASN A 327 -7.06 11.45 13.26
N LEU A 328 -8.38 11.57 13.23
CA LEU A 328 -9.31 11.01 14.22
C LEU A 328 -10.32 10.12 13.49
N ILE A 329 -10.46 8.89 13.94
CA ILE A 329 -11.48 7.96 13.44
C ILE A 329 -12.34 7.49 14.61
N ALA A 330 -13.66 7.55 14.45
CA ALA A 330 -14.63 6.90 15.32
C ALA A 330 -15.37 5.84 14.50
N ASP A 331 -15.25 4.57 14.88
CA ASP A 331 -15.76 3.43 14.12
C ASP A 331 -16.72 2.61 14.99
N TYR A 332 -17.96 2.44 14.51
CA TYR A 332 -19.03 1.70 15.17
C TYR A 332 -19.48 0.51 14.32
N ASN A 333 -19.26 -0.69 14.84
CA ASN A 333 -19.62 -1.96 14.22
C ASN A 333 -21.07 -2.34 14.56
N PHE A 334 -21.96 -2.33 13.57
CA PHE A 334 -23.28 -2.95 13.69
C PHE A 334 -23.20 -4.48 13.69
N SER A 335 -22.22 -5.02 12.98
CA SER A 335 -21.91 -6.44 12.94
C SER A 335 -20.43 -6.66 12.64
N LYS A 336 -19.99 -7.92 12.58
CA LYS A 336 -18.63 -8.26 12.11
C LYS A 336 -18.33 -7.79 10.67
N ARG A 337 -19.36 -7.49 9.89
CA ARG A 337 -19.27 -7.18 8.47
C ARG A 337 -19.68 -5.77 8.11
N THR A 338 -20.41 -5.06 8.96
CA THR A 338 -20.95 -3.74 8.63
C THR A 338 -20.62 -2.76 9.75
N ASP A 339 -19.99 -1.66 9.37
CA ASP A 339 -19.64 -0.56 10.25
C ASP A 339 -20.02 0.80 9.65
N VAL A 340 -20.29 1.76 10.53
CA VAL A 340 -20.35 3.19 10.20
C VAL A 340 -19.21 3.89 10.91
N TYR A 341 -18.67 4.90 10.26
CA TYR A 341 -17.56 5.64 10.83
C TYR A 341 -17.65 7.14 10.56
N LEU A 342 -16.98 7.89 11.42
CA LEU A 342 -16.59 9.27 11.21
C LEU A 342 -15.05 9.30 11.12
N SER A 343 -14.51 9.95 10.10
CA SER A 343 -13.09 10.25 9.97
C SER A 343 -12.90 11.76 9.84
N ALA A 344 -11.96 12.34 10.57
CA ALA A 344 -11.65 13.76 10.49
C ALA A 344 -10.15 13.97 10.57
N ALA A 345 -9.63 14.87 9.74
CA ALA A 345 -8.22 15.19 9.75
C ALA A 345 -7.96 16.67 9.51
N TYR A 346 -6.85 17.14 10.09
CA TYR A 346 -6.34 18.47 9.88
C TYR A 346 -4.85 18.37 9.55
N ALA A 347 -4.46 18.88 8.38
CA ALA A 347 -3.08 18.97 7.94
C ALA A 347 -2.61 20.43 7.89
N LYS A 348 -1.34 20.66 8.19
CA LYS A 348 -0.64 21.94 8.07
C LYS A 348 0.59 21.78 7.21
N ASN A 349 0.94 22.83 6.46
CA ASN A 349 2.08 22.94 5.54
C ASN A 349 2.04 21.95 4.34
N ALA A 350 1.02 21.11 4.24
CA ALA A 350 0.69 20.29 3.08
C ALA A 350 -0.83 20.05 3.03
N GLY A 351 -1.29 19.43 1.94
CA GLY A 351 -2.63 18.87 1.88
C GLY A 351 -2.81 17.70 2.83
N LEU A 352 -4.04 17.22 2.97
CA LEU A 352 -4.32 15.98 3.70
C LEU A 352 -3.49 14.83 3.11
N MET A 353 -3.15 13.84 3.95
CA MET A 353 -2.27 12.71 3.57
C MET A 353 -0.87 13.13 3.11
N PHE A 354 -0.46 14.37 3.44
CA PHE A 354 0.77 15.03 2.96
C PHE A 354 0.91 15.04 1.43
N ASP A 355 -0.22 15.17 0.74
CA ASP A 355 -0.22 15.17 -0.72
C ASP A 355 0.54 16.39 -1.26
N SER A 356 1.67 16.11 -1.92
CA SER A 356 2.70 17.09 -2.22
C SER A 356 3.61 16.66 -3.36
N ALA A 357 4.48 17.57 -3.81
CA ALA A 357 5.48 17.29 -4.83
C ALA A 357 6.48 16.18 -4.43
N LEU A 358 6.75 15.98 -3.13
CA LEU A 358 7.67 14.93 -2.65
C LEU A 358 7.21 13.53 -3.05
N ILE A 359 5.89 13.32 -3.10
CA ILE A 359 5.27 12.05 -3.51
C ILE A 359 4.60 12.14 -4.90
N ALA A 360 4.93 13.18 -5.68
CA ALA A 360 4.33 13.44 -7.00
C ALA A 360 2.78 13.46 -6.99
N TYR A 361 2.17 13.93 -5.89
CA TYR A 361 0.72 13.94 -5.69
C TYR A 361 0.03 12.57 -5.90
N ALA A 362 0.76 11.48 -5.66
CA ALA A 362 0.31 10.12 -5.98
C ALA A 362 -0.93 9.69 -5.18
N ASN A 363 -1.20 10.28 -4.01
CA ASN A 363 -2.44 10.00 -3.29
C ASN A 363 -3.64 10.47 -4.10
N SER A 364 -3.61 11.72 -4.60
CA SER A 364 -4.70 12.27 -5.41
C SER A 364 -4.94 11.48 -6.69
N LEU A 365 -3.86 11.05 -7.34
CA LEU A 365 -3.91 10.25 -8.58
C LEU A 365 -4.46 8.84 -8.34
N SER A 366 -4.11 8.23 -7.20
CA SER A 366 -4.54 6.86 -6.85
C SER A 366 -6.01 6.80 -6.46
N LEU A 367 -6.51 7.81 -5.73
CA LEU A 367 -7.88 7.86 -5.24
C LEU A 367 -8.86 8.47 -6.23
N GLY A 368 -8.37 9.16 -7.28
CA GLY A 368 -9.22 9.92 -8.20
C GLY A 368 -9.82 11.18 -7.57
N ASN A 369 -9.25 11.65 -6.45
CA ASN A 369 -9.78 12.72 -5.63
C ASN A 369 -8.64 13.62 -5.16
N SER A 370 -8.78 14.95 -5.33
CA SER A 370 -7.70 15.87 -4.97
C SER A 370 -7.62 16.14 -3.46
N TYR A 371 -6.41 16.04 -2.91
CA TYR A 371 -6.00 16.61 -1.62
C TYR A 371 -4.88 17.64 -1.79
N VAL A 372 -4.67 18.17 -2.99
CA VAL A 372 -3.69 19.22 -3.24
C VAL A 372 -4.14 20.52 -2.56
N LEU A 373 -3.24 21.21 -1.86
CA LEU A 373 -3.51 22.56 -1.36
C LEU A 373 -3.62 23.57 -2.51
N GLY A 374 -4.73 24.30 -2.56
CA GLY A 374 -4.87 25.44 -3.45
C GLY A 374 -3.94 26.61 -3.08
N ASN A 375 -3.75 27.53 -4.02
CA ASN A 375 -2.82 28.65 -3.88
C ASN A 375 -3.10 29.52 -2.65
N GLY A 376 -2.03 29.94 -1.97
CA GLY A 376 -2.09 30.82 -0.80
C GLY A 376 -2.59 30.16 0.49
N LYS A 377 -2.87 28.86 0.48
CA LYS A 377 -3.30 28.10 1.66
C LYS A 377 -2.14 27.34 2.27
N SER A 378 -2.22 27.11 3.58
CA SER A 378 -1.19 26.41 4.36
C SER A 378 -1.76 25.31 5.25
N SER A 379 -3.05 25.03 5.14
CA SER A 379 -3.74 24.01 5.94
C SER A 379 -4.94 23.45 5.18
N MET A 380 -5.27 22.21 5.47
CA MET A 380 -6.43 21.51 4.93
C MET A 380 -7.14 20.77 6.06
N MET A 381 -8.47 20.82 6.08
CA MET A 381 -9.32 20.07 6.99
C MET A 381 -10.26 19.21 6.16
N GLY A 382 -10.40 17.96 6.56
CA GLY A 382 -11.32 17.01 5.98
C GLY A 382 -12.19 16.38 7.06
N VAL A 383 -13.47 16.17 6.78
CA VAL A 383 -14.40 15.42 7.62
C VAL A 383 -15.23 14.52 6.73
N SER A 384 -15.36 13.26 7.11
CA SER A 384 -15.99 12.21 6.34
C SER A 384 -16.85 11.34 7.24
N ILE A 385 -18.04 10.99 6.77
CA ILE A 385 -18.91 9.98 7.38
C ILE A 385 -19.20 8.90 6.35
N GLY A 386 -19.02 7.64 6.72
CA GLY A 386 -19.14 6.54 5.77
C GLY A 386 -19.71 5.27 6.36
N VAL A 387 -20.03 4.36 5.44
CA VAL A 387 -20.50 3.00 5.71
C VAL A 387 -19.55 2.05 5.00
N ARG A 388 -19.12 1.01 5.71
CA ARG A 388 -18.27 -0.05 5.15
C ARG A 388 -18.92 -1.41 5.36
N HIS A 389 -18.93 -2.23 4.30
CA HIS A 389 -19.47 -3.58 4.31
C HIS A 389 -18.47 -4.59 3.76
N LYS A 390 -18.21 -5.68 4.49
CA LYS A 390 -17.24 -6.75 4.17
C LYS A 390 -17.98 -8.04 3.86
N PHE A 391 -17.69 -8.68 2.72
CA PHE A 391 -18.31 -9.93 2.29
C PHE A 391 -17.29 -11.05 2.10
#